data_AF-A0A7X9XHL6-F1
#
_entry.id   AF-A0A7X9XHL6-F1
#
_cell.length_a   1.000
_cell.length_b   1.000
_cell.length_c   1.000
_cell.angle_alpha   90.00
_cell.angle_beta   90.00
_cell.angle_gamma   90.00
#
_symmetry.space_group_name_H-M   'P 1'
#
loop_
_entity.id
_entity.type
_entity.pdbx_description
1 polymer ?
#
loop_
_entity_poly.entity_id
_entity_poly.type
_entity_poly.pdbx_seq_one_letter_code
_entity_poly.pdbx_strand_id
1 'polypeptide(L)'
;MKKCLFLTTYLVVLFLTACEDNKPTFTRAAIISEDFVSPRMKYPAEVEFEGDRRGSETSPNEYDVYQKFTAKNAFGVKSSYVYKIHMVYKSGDWTDVNSWTYDSLIIEEISTGEQHKYNSPTD
;
A
#
# COMPACT_ATOMS: atom_id res chain seq x y z
N MET A 1 -29.41 49.36 10.57
CA MET A 1 -29.44 47.98 10.06
C MET A 1 -28.12 47.67 9.33
N LYS A 2 -27.04 47.32 10.04
CA LYS A 2 -25.70 47.08 9.44
C LYS A 2 -24.86 46.03 10.20
N LYS A 3 -25.50 45.04 10.85
CA LYS A 3 -24.77 44.04 11.67
C LYS A 3 -24.84 42.61 11.16
N CYS A 4 -25.68 42.30 10.17
CA CYS A 4 -25.82 40.92 9.66
C CYS A 4 -24.93 40.57 8.45
N LEU A 5 -24.17 41.52 7.90
CA LEU A 5 -23.39 41.28 6.68
C LEU A 5 -21.97 40.73 6.92
N PHE A 6 -21.50 40.69 8.17
CA PHE A 6 -20.15 40.25 8.52
C PHE A 6 -20.07 38.76 8.93
N LEU A 7 -21.19 38.12 9.26
CA LEU A 7 -21.19 36.70 9.70
C LEU A 7 -21.19 35.71 8.53
N THR A 8 -21.74 36.10 7.38
CA THR A 8 -21.81 35.24 6.18
C THR A 8 -20.47 35.09 5.47
N THR A 9 -19.55 36.04 5.63
CA THR A 9 -18.23 36.03 4.98
C THR A 9 -17.23 35.11 5.68
N TYR A 10 -17.41 34.82 6.98
CA TYR A 10 -16.50 33.96 7.73
C TYR A 10 -16.73 32.47 7.46
N LEU A 11 -17.95 32.09 7.08
CA LEU A 11 -18.31 30.69 6.80
C LEU A 11 -17.76 30.20 5.44
N VAL A 12 -17.55 31.10 4.48
CA VAL A 12 -17.06 30.75 3.12
C VAL A 12 -15.54 30.50 3.12
N VAL A 13 -14.79 31.13 4.03
CA VAL A 13 -13.32 30.96 4.12
C VAL A 13 -12.94 29.58 4.70
N LEU A 14 -13.81 28.96 5.49
CA LEU A 14 -13.56 27.64 6.09
C LEU A 14 -13.72 26.46 5.11
N PHE A 15 -14.36 26.66 3.95
CA PHE A 15 -14.48 25.60 2.92
C PHE A 15 -13.27 25.49 1.99
N LEU A 16 -12.35 26.47 1.98
CA LEU A 16 -11.20 26.47 1.08
C LEU A 16 -9.94 25.83 1.68
N THR A 17 -9.98 25.38 2.94
CA THR A 17 -8.82 24.77 3.62
C THR A 17 -8.93 23.26 3.82
N ALA A 18 -9.99 22.61 3.34
CA ALA A 18 -10.04 21.15 3.23
C ALA A 18 -9.29 20.70 1.96
N CYS A 19 -8.01 21.06 1.88
CA CYS A 19 -7.10 20.38 0.96
C CYS A 19 -6.83 19.02 1.62
N GLU A 20 -7.68 18.04 1.34
CA GLU A 20 -7.46 16.66 1.75
C GLU A 20 -6.10 16.26 1.16
N ASP A 21 -5.11 16.03 2.03
CA ASP A 21 -3.75 15.71 1.60
C ASP A 21 -3.78 14.30 0.98
N ASN A 22 -4.12 14.26 -0.30
CA ASN A 22 -4.19 13.06 -1.15
C ASN A 22 -2.81 12.51 -1.49
N LYS A 23 -1.77 12.98 -0.80
CA LYS A 23 -0.42 12.48 -0.98
C LYS A 23 -0.32 11.04 -0.47
N PRO A 24 0.30 10.13 -1.23
CA PRO A 24 0.61 8.81 -0.70
C PRO A 24 1.48 8.93 0.56
N THR A 25 1.35 7.97 1.46
CA THR A 25 2.20 7.84 2.64
C THR A 25 2.74 6.42 2.68
N PHE A 26 3.80 6.17 3.45
CA PHE A 26 4.32 4.81 3.66
C PHE A 26 3.22 3.84 4.11
N THR A 27 2.36 4.24 5.06
CA THR A 27 1.26 3.39 5.53
C THR A 27 0.28 3.05 4.41
N ARG A 28 -0.05 4.02 3.53
CA ARG A 28 -0.92 3.81 2.37
C ARG A 28 -0.28 2.87 1.36
N ALA A 29 1.00 3.06 1.06
CA ALA A 29 1.76 2.16 0.18
C ALA A 29 1.81 0.74 0.73
N ALA A 30 2.01 0.59 2.04
CA ALA A 30 2.07 -0.71 2.69
C ALA A 30 0.70 -1.42 2.66
N ILE A 31 -0.41 -0.71 2.86
CA ILE A 31 -1.76 -1.28 2.70
C ILE A 31 -1.96 -1.77 1.26
N ILE A 32 -1.70 -0.93 0.25
CA ILE A 32 -1.92 -1.30 -1.16
C ILE A 32 -0.95 -2.40 -1.62
N SER A 33 0.23 -2.51 -1.02
CA SER A 33 1.16 -3.58 -1.35
C SER A 33 0.58 -4.98 -1.09
N GLU A 34 -0.34 -5.12 -0.14
CA GLU A 34 -1.04 -6.37 0.15
C GLU A 34 -1.88 -6.84 -1.05
N ASP A 35 -2.49 -5.90 -1.80
CA ASP A 35 -3.27 -6.16 -3.01
C ASP A 35 -2.41 -6.63 -4.19
N PHE A 36 -1.12 -6.30 -4.20
CA PHE A 36 -0.16 -6.83 -5.18
C PHE A 36 0.42 -8.18 -4.78
N VAL A 37 0.63 -8.41 -3.48
CA VAL A 37 1.26 -9.64 -2.97
C VAL A 37 0.27 -10.81 -2.97
N SER A 38 -0.97 -10.60 -2.49
CA SER A 38 -1.93 -11.69 -2.32
C SER A 38 -2.20 -12.49 -3.62
N PRO A 39 -2.42 -11.86 -4.80
CA PRO A 39 -2.63 -12.57 -6.06
C PRO A 39 -1.44 -13.42 -6.53
N ARG A 40 -0.22 -13.19 -6.00
CA ARG A 40 0.97 -14.00 -6.31
C ARG A 40 1.00 -15.32 -5.56
N MET A 41 0.17 -15.47 -4.53
CA MET A 41 0.07 -16.70 -3.77
C MET A 41 -0.90 -17.70 -4.43
N LYS A 42 -0.68 -18.99 -4.21
CA LYS A 42 -1.52 -20.06 -4.79
C LYS A 42 -2.98 -20.00 -4.31
N TYR A 43 -3.20 -19.51 -3.10
CA TYR A 43 -4.52 -19.35 -2.49
C TYR A 43 -4.68 -17.91 -1.96
N PRO A 44 -4.94 -16.92 -2.84
CA PRO A 44 -4.94 -15.50 -2.46
C PRO A 44 -5.89 -15.14 -1.31
N ALA A 45 -7.09 -15.73 -1.31
CA ALA A 45 -8.11 -15.48 -0.29
C ALA A 45 -7.75 -16.02 1.10
N GLU A 46 -6.71 -16.86 1.20
CA GLU A 46 -6.23 -17.44 2.47
C GLU A 46 -4.93 -16.76 2.97
N VAL A 47 -4.51 -15.68 2.31
CA VAL A 47 -3.35 -14.90 2.73
C VAL A 47 -3.73 -14.05 3.95
N GLU A 48 -2.93 -14.15 5.00
CA GLU A 48 -3.11 -13.37 6.23
C GLU A 48 -1.87 -12.51 6.47
N PHE A 49 -2.01 -11.20 6.28
CA PHE A 49 -0.94 -10.23 6.51
C PHE A 49 -0.81 -9.89 8.01
N GLU A 50 0.43 -9.87 8.51
CA GLU A 50 0.71 -9.46 9.88
C GLU A 50 0.74 -7.93 9.99
N GLY A 51 0.38 -7.36 11.16
CA GLY A 51 0.31 -5.91 11.33
C GLY A 51 1.66 -5.16 11.36
N ASP A 52 2.80 -5.88 11.43
CA ASP A 52 4.15 -5.30 11.49
C ASP A 52 4.65 -4.90 10.09
N ARG A 53 4.19 -3.73 9.62
CA ARG A 53 4.62 -3.10 8.37
C ARG A 53 5.89 -2.30 8.61
N ARG A 54 6.97 -2.63 7.90
CA ARG A 54 8.26 -1.95 8.00
C ARG A 54 8.68 -1.38 6.66
N GLY A 55 9.54 -0.36 6.68
CA GLY A 55 10.04 0.27 5.47
C GLY A 55 10.11 1.78 5.57
N SER A 56 10.21 2.44 4.43
CA SER A 56 10.40 3.90 4.35
C SER A 56 10.09 4.42 2.95
N GLU A 57 9.77 5.71 2.88
CA GLU A 57 9.83 6.47 1.62
C GLU A 57 11.28 6.57 1.14
N THR A 58 11.53 6.18 -0.10
CA THR A 58 12.88 6.21 -0.71
C THR A 58 13.07 7.44 -1.58
N SER A 59 11.98 7.91 -2.20
CA SER A 59 11.91 9.14 -2.98
C SER A 59 10.44 9.62 -3.02
N PRO A 60 10.14 10.85 -3.48
CA PRO A 60 8.76 11.31 -3.57
C PRO A 60 7.89 10.32 -4.35
N ASN A 61 6.82 9.81 -3.72
CA ASN A 61 5.90 8.80 -4.27
C ASN A 61 6.46 7.37 -4.39
N GLU A 62 7.63 7.07 -3.85
CA GLU A 62 8.26 5.76 -3.89
C GLU A 62 8.54 5.22 -2.48
N TYR A 63 8.21 3.95 -2.24
CA TYR A 63 8.24 3.36 -0.91
C TYR A 63 8.78 1.93 -0.96
N ASP A 64 9.78 1.65 -0.12
CA ASP A 64 10.16 0.29 0.21
C ASP A 64 9.25 -0.23 1.33
N VAL A 65 8.60 -1.37 1.13
CA VAL A 65 7.74 -2.04 2.11
C VAL A 65 8.25 -3.45 2.38
N TYR A 66 8.28 -3.81 3.66
CA TYR A 66 8.63 -5.13 4.17
C TYR A 66 7.56 -5.58 5.16
N GLN A 67 6.97 -6.74 4.94
CA GLN A 67 5.93 -7.26 5.81
C GLN A 67 5.91 -8.79 5.79
N LYS A 68 5.60 -9.37 6.96
CA LYS A 68 5.38 -10.80 7.10
C LYS A 68 3.93 -11.15 6.86
N PHE A 69 3.70 -12.35 6.34
CA PHE A 69 2.36 -12.88 6.16
C PHE A 69 2.38 -14.41 6.25
N THR A 70 1.22 -15.01 6.39
CA THR A 70 1.05 -16.46 6.29
C THR A 70 0.16 -16.82 5.11
N ALA A 71 0.51 -17.91 4.45
CA ALA A 71 -0.25 -18.42 3.30
C ALA A 71 -0.02 -19.94 3.18
N LYS A 72 -0.87 -20.62 2.40
CA LYS A 72 -0.62 -22.02 2.04
C LYS A 72 0.44 -22.12 0.94
N ASN A 73 1.44 -22.96 1.16
CA ASN A 73 2.46 -23.28 0.17
C ASN A 73 1.94 -24.23 -0.93
N ALA A 74 2.82 -24.66 -1.84
CA ALA A 74 2.47 -25.53 -2.95
C ALA A 74 1.80 -26.86 -2.53
N PHE A 75 2.13 -27.34 -1.32
CA PHE A 75 1.63 -28.58 -0.71
C PHE A 75 0.37 -28.36 0.15
N GLY A 76 -0.14 -27.13 0.23
CA GLY A 76 -1.33 -26.79 1.02
C GLY A 76 -1.07 -26.62 2.52
N VAL A 77 0.20 -26.59 2.94
CA VAL A 77 0.61 -26.37 4.33
C VAL A 77 0.71 -24.86 4.59
N LYS A 78 0.18 -24.39 5.71
CA LYS A 78 0.30 -22.98 6.12
C LYS A 78 1.75 -22.70 6.53
N SER A 79 2.41 -21.83 5.77
CA SER A 79 3.80 -21.41 5.96
C SER A 79 3.86 -19.89 6.21
N SER A 80 4.97 -19.45 6.81
CA SER A 80 5.28 -18.03 7.01
C SER A 80 6.17 -17.51 5.89
N TYR A 81 5.81 -16.34 5.41
CA TYR A 81 6.50 -15.64 4.33
C TYR A 81 6.88 -14.24 4.78
N VAL A 82 7.85 -13.67 4.09
CA VAL A 82 8.14 -12.24 4.12
C VAL A 82 8.20 -11.74 2.68
N TYR A 83 7.73 -10.53 2.44
CA TYR A 83 7.99 -9.86 1.17
C TYR A 83 8.78 -8.57 1.37
N LYS A 84 9.52 -8.20 0.33
CA LYS A 84 10.05 -6.86 0.09
C LYS A 84 9.47 -6.37 -1.24
N ILE A 85 8.84 -5.22 -1.25
CA ILE A 85 8.28 -4.60 -2.47
C ILE A 85 8.64 -3.13 -2.54
N HIS A 86 8.99 -2.66 -3.74
CA HIS A 86 9.24 -1.27 -4.05
C HIS A 86 8.03 -0.69 -4.78
N MET A 87 7.22 0.07 -4.04
CA MET A 87 5.96 0.64 -4.49
C MET A 87 6.17 2.01 -5.12
N VAL A 88 5.52 2.25 -6.26
CA VAL A 88 5.55 3.52 -6.97
C VAL A 88 4.13 4.04 -7.15
N TYR A 89 3.83 5.20 -6.56
CA TYR A 89 2.56 5.88 -6.76
C TYR A 89 2.58 6.69 -8.05
N LYS A 90 1.59 6.46 -8.92
CA LYS A 90 1.49 7.10 -10.23
C LYS A 90 0.71 8.42 -10.13
N SER A 91 -0.57 8.32 -9.78
CA SER A 91 -1.50 9.45 -9.61
C SER A 91 -2.91 8.91 -9.29
N GLY A 92 -3.79 9.75 -8.75
CA GLY A 92 -5.21 9.45 -8.57
C GLY A 92 -5.63 9.31 -7.10
N ASP A 93 -6.44 8.31 -6.81
CA ASP A 93 -6.87 7.98 -5.46
C ASP A 93 -5.90 6.95 -4.89
N TRP A 94 -5.31 7.23 -3.73
CA TRP A 94 -4.38 6.30 -3.11
C TRP A 94 -5.03 4.95 -2.77
N THR A 95 -6.36 4.90 -2.63
CA THR A 95 -7.10 3.66 -2.36
C THR A 95 -7.33 2.80 -3.60
N ASP A 96 -7.14 3.34 -4.80
CA ASP A 96 -7.25 2.59 -6.05
C ASP A 96 -5.90 1.92 -6.37
N VAL A 97 -5.86 0.58 -6.41
CA VAL A 97 -4.66 -0.18 -6.80
C VAL A 97 -4.10 0.26 -8.16
N ASN A 98 -4.95 0.75 -9.07
CA ASN A 98 -4.53 1.25 -10.38
C ASN A 98 -3.79 2.58 -10.31
N SER A 99 -3.86 3.31 -9.19
CA SER A 99 -3.04 4.47 -8.91
C SER A 99 -1.60 4.12 -8.50
N TRP A 100 -1.30 2.83 -8.34
CA TRP A 100 0.01 2.32 -7.95
C TRP A 100 0.60 1.36 -8.99
N THR A 101 1.89 1.10 -8.84
CA THR A 101 2.62 0.00 -9.47
C THR A 101 3.75 -0.41 -8.53
N TYR A 102 4.48 -1.45 -8.88
CA TYR A 102 5.78 -1.76 -8.28
C TYR A 102 6.77 -2.09 -9.39
N ASP A 103 8.07 -1.93 -9.12
CA ASP A 103 9.16 -2.31 -10.04
C ASP A 103 10.02 -3.48 -9.52
N SER A 104 9.82 -3.86 -8.25
CA SER A 104 10.48 -4.98 -7.60
C SER A 104 9.60 -5.55 -6.51
N LEU A 105 9.36 -6.86 -6.55
CA LEU A 105 8.72 -7.64 -5.51
C LEU A 105 9.52 -8.93 -5.32
N ILE A 106 9.93 -9.18 -4.08
CA ILE A 106 10.55 -10.43 -3.65
C ILE A 106 9.66 -11.02 -2.56
N ILE A 107 9.23 -12.27 -2.75
CA ILE A 107 8.52 -13.06 -1.74
C ILE A 107 9.43 -14.21 -1.34
N GLU A 108 9.64 -14.40 -0.04
CA GLU A 108 10.49 -15.46 0.51
C GLU A 108 9.71 -16.32 1.50
N GLU A 109 9.79 -17.65 1.35
CA GLU A 109 9.33 -18.59 2.39
C GLU A 109 10.39 -18.71 3.49
N ILE A 110 10.03 -18.33 4.72
CA ILE A 110 11.00 -18.17 5.82
C ILE A 110 11.68 -19.50 6.20
N SER A 111 10.95 -20.62 6.10
CA SER A 111 11.47 -21.94 6.49
C SER A 111 12.46 -22.54 5.50
N THR A 112 12.36 -22.18 4.22
CA THR A 112 13.17 -22.79 3.15
C THR A 112 14.17 -21.81 2.55
N GLY A 113 13.93 -20.51 2.67
CA GLY A 113 14.67 -19.46 1.98
C GLY A 113 14.36 -19.41 0.47
N GLU A 114 13.35 -20.14 0.00
CA GLU A 114 12.93 -20.09 -1.40
C GLU A 114 12.37 -18.70 -1.73
N GLN A 115 12.83 -18.12 -2.84
CA GLN A 115 12.44 -16.78 -3.27
C GLN A 115 11.76 -16.79 -4.64
N HIS A 116 10.69 -16.01 -4.74
CA HIS A 116 10.05 -15.63 -5.99
C HIS A 116 10.22 -14.14 -6.23
N LYS A 117 10.62 -13.76 -7.45
CA LYS A 117 10.95 -12.38 -7.80
C LYS A 117 10.12 -11.94 -8.99
N TYR A 118 9.62 -10.72 -8.92
CA TYR A 118 8.80 -10.10 -9.94
C TYR A 118 9.24 -8.65 -10.12
N ASN A 119 9.33 -8.21 -11.36
CA ASN A 119 9.76 -6.86 -11.74
C ASN A 119 8.58 -6.00 -12.21
N SER A 120 7.38 -6.57 -12.33
CA SER A 120 6.17 -5.80 -12.63
C SER A 120 4.88 -6.51 -12.21
N PRO A 121 3.77 -5.75 -12.02
CA PRO A 121 2.44 -6.33 -11.79
C PRO A 121 1.95 -7.28 -12.89
N THR A 122 2.50 -7.18 -14.11
CA THR A 122 2.07 -7.94 -15.30
C THR A 122 2.88 -9.22 -15.57
N ASP A 123 3.90 -9.50 -14.75
CA ASP A 123 4.72 -10.71 -14.84
C ASP A 123 3.92 -12.02 -14.64
#